data_AF-A0AB38G430-F1
#
_entry.id   AF-A0AB38G430-F1
#
_cell.length_a   1.000
_cell.length_b   1.000
_cell.length_c   1.000
_cell.angle_alpha   90.00
_cell.angle_beta   90.00
_cell.angle_gamma   90.00
#
_symmetry.space_group_name_H-M   'P 1'
#
loop_
_entity.id
_entity.type
_entity.pdbx_description
1 polymer ?
#
loop_
_entity_poly.entity_id
_entity_poly.type
_entity_poly.pdbx_seq_one_letter_code
_entity_poly.pdbx_strand_id
1 'polypeptide(L)'
;MDFERYFQTVKPIILKLRRYYFVKLWDYEDWIQEGRIIFFELVEEHPDLLINEGKRYSYFKTKFSNHVKDIIRHQESFKRKFNRMPYEEIGDISHCVPQVSFFEVADYVAYQDSLARLRRTLGREDRLKLEKVIRGERFEGKKDFLKSIEPYFSDFRP
;
A
#
# COMPACT_ATOMS: atom_id res chain seq x y z
N MET A 1 13.04 35.40 -23.15
CA MET A 1 14.06 34.72 -22.31
C MET A 1 14.02 33.25 -22.69
N ASP A 2 15.11 32.65 -23.17
CA ASP A 2 15.13 31.24 -23.61
C ASP A 2 15.42 30.31 -22.42
N PHE A 3 14.44 30.21 -21.52
CA PHE A 3 14.55 29.41 -20.29
C PHE A 3 14.92 27.96 -20.58
N GLU A 4 14.33 27.37 -21.62
CA GLU A 4 14.55 25.98 -22.00
C GLU A 4 16.02 25.72 -22.30
N ARG A 5 16.68 26.59 -23.08
CA ARG A 5 18.10 26.46 -23.38
C ARG A 5 18.97 26.45 -22.12
N TYR A 6 18.68 27.31 -21.15
CA TYR A 6 19.41 27.34 -19.89
C TYR A 6 19.12 26.12 -19.01
N PHE A 7 17.87 25.65 -18.99
CA PHE A 7 17.48 24.46 -18.27
C PHE A 7 18.21 23.21 -18.81
N GLN A 8 18.37 23.09 -20.12
CA GLN A 8 19.13 21.99 -20.73
C GLN A 8 20.58 21.92 -20.23
N THR A 9 21.20 23.05 -19.87
CA THR A 9 22.57 23.05 -19.31
C THR A 9 22.65 22.40 -17.93
N VAL A 10 21.60 22.51 -17.12
CA VAL A 10 21.57 21.96 -15.75
C VAL A 10 20.96 20.56 -15.68
N LYS A 11 20.22 20.14 -16.72
CA LYS A 11 19.60 18.81 -16.83
C LYS A 11 20.54 17.64 -16.50
N PRO A 12 21.83 17.63 -16.91
CA PRO A 12 22.75 16.56 -16.52
C PRO A 12 22.92 16.38 -15.01
N ILE A 13 22.77 17.45 -14.21
CA ILE A 13 22.83 17.39 -12.74
C ILE A 13 21.63 16.60 -12.19
N ILE A 14 20.44 16.85 -12.74
CA ILE A 14 19.20 16.13 -12.39
C ILE A 14 19.39 14.63 -12.69
N LEU A 15 19.80 14.32 -13.92
CA LEU A 15 19.99 12.92 -14.36
C LEU A 15 21.11 12.21 -13.60
N LYS A 16 22.11 12.95 -13.12
CA LYS A 16 23.13 12.42 -12.23
C LYS A 16 22.50 12.04 -10.89
N LEU A 17 21.75 12.93 -10.24
CA LEU A 17 21.10 12.67 -8.96
C LEU A 17 20.07 11.55 -9.03
N ARG A 18 19.26 11.48 -10.10
CA ARG A 18 18.33 10.37 -10.36
C ARG A 18 19.00 9.00 -10.36
N ARG A 19 20.27 8.91 -10.80
CA ARG A 19 21.03 7.66 -10.78
C ARG A 19 21.53 7.28 -9.38
N TYR A 20 21.78 8.25 -8.52
CA TYR A 20 22.29 8.03 -7.16
C TYR A 20 21.20 7.87 -6.12
N TYR A 21 20.04 8.49 -6.34
CA TYR A 21 18.96 8.56 -5.37
C TYR A 21 17.68 7.95 -5.93
N PHE A 22 17.04 7.12 -5.13
CA PHE A 22 15.70 6.63 -5.41
C PHE A 22 14.68 7.45 -4.61
N VAL A 23 13.80 8.17 -5.32
CA VAL A 23 12.66 8.87 -4.73
C VAL A 23 11.42 8.05 -5.06
N LYS A 24 10.66 7.63 -4.04
CA LYS A 24 9.47 6.80 -4.24
C LYS A 24 8.44 7.58 -5.05
N LEU A 25 7.81 6.94 -6.03
CA LEU A 25 6.80 7.48 -6.94
C LEU A 25 7.31 8.51 -7.97
N TRP A 26 8.61 8.80 -8.02
CA TRP A 26 9.16 9.63 -9.08
C TRP A 26 9.61 8.78 -10.27
N ASP A 27 9.07 9.09 -11.44
CA ASP A 27 9.55 8.62 -12.73
C ASP A 27 10.51 9.63 -13.39
N TYR A 28 10.94 9.37 -14.61
CA TYR A 28 11.86 10.27 -15.32
C TYR A 28 11.30 11.69 -15.46
N GLU A 29 10.03 11.82 -15.80
CA GLU A 29 9.40 13.11 -16.03
C GLU A 29 9.23 13.87 -14.73
N ASP A 30 8.92 13.20 -13.62
CA ASP A 30 8.87 13.84 -12.29
C ASP A 30 10.21 14.48 -11.93
N TRP A 31 11.31 13.75 -12.12
CA TRP A 31 12.66 14.29 -11.89
C TRP A 31 12.95 15.53 -12.75
N ILE A 32 12.52 15.51 -14.02
CA ILE A 32 12.72 16.65 -14.94
C ILE A 32 11.82 17.83 -14.56
N GLN A 33 10.56 17.58 -14.22
CA GLN A 33 9.60 18.61 -13.84
C GLN A 33 10.04 19.31 -12.55
N GLU A 34 10.39 18.57 -11.51
CA GLU A 34 10.83 19.14 -10.23
C GLU A 34 12.13 19.94 -10.39
N GLY A 35 13.07 19.41 -11.16
CA GLY A 35 14.27 20.17 -11.50
C GLY A 35 13.97 21.43 -12.31
N ARG A 36 12.94 21.43 -13.14
CA ARG A 36 12.51 22.60 -13.92
C ARG A 36 11.88 23.66 -13.02
N ILE A 37 10.99 23.28 -12.12
CA ILE A 37 10.34 24.17 -11.15
C ILE A 37 11.41 24.85 -10.28
N ILE A 38 12.30 24.06 -9.68
CA ILE A 38 13.39 24.59 -8.84
C ILE A 38 14.32 25.51 -9.62
N PHE A 39 14.63 25.17 -10.87
CA PHE A 39 15.46 26.03 -11.71
C PHE A 39 14.77 27.36 -12.04
N PHE A 40 13.46 27.33 -12.29
CA PHE A 40 12.65 28.51 -12.54
C PHE A 40 12.61 29.45 -11.33
N GLU A 41 12.24 28.93 -10.16
CA GLU A 41 12.23 29.68 -8.90
C GLU A 41 13.61 30.31 -8.61
N LEU A 42 14.67 29.54 -8.85
CA LEU A 42 16.04 30.00 -8.61
C LEU A 42 16.45 31.15 -9.56
N VAL A 43 15.98 31.13 -10.81
CA VAL A 43 16.24 32.20 -11.79
C VAL A 43 15.39 33.44 -11.49
N GLU A 44 14.17 33.27 -10.96
CA GLU A 44 13.36 34.40 -10.48
C GLU A 44 14.01 35.08 -9.27
N GLU A 45 14.53 34.32 -8.31
CA GLU A 45 15.26 34.84 -7.15
C GLU A 45 16.61 35.47 -7.55
N HIS A 46 17.30 34.86 -8.53
CA HIS A 46 18.65 35.25 -8.94
C HIS A 46 18.78 35.32 -10.49
N PRO A 47 18.37 36.43 -11.11
CA PRO A 47 18.44 36.59 -12.57
C PRO A 47 19.87 36.54 -13.14
N ASP A 48 20.90 36.83 -12.31
CA ASP A 48 22.31 36.80 -12.72
C ASP A 48 22.80 35.40 -13.11
N LEU A 49 22.08 34.34 -12.72
CA LEU A 49 22.37 32.95 -13.10
C LEU A 49 22.22 32.71 -14.62
N LEU A 50 21.48 33.55 -15.34
CA LEU A 50 21.39 33.46 -16.81
C LEU A 50 22.67 33.95 -17.49
N ILE A 51 23.45 34.78 -16.81
CA ILE A 51 24.70 35.36 -17.31
C ILE A 51 25.89 34.55 -16.80
N ASN A 52 25.90 34.19 -15.50
CA ASN A 52 27.01 33.49 -14.87
C ASN A 52 26.76 31.98 -14.79
N GLU A 53 27.35 31.26 -15.74
CA GLU A 53 27.24 29.80 -15.86
C GLU A 53 27.81 29.05 -14.64
N GLY A 54 28.96 29.47 -14.11
CA GLY A 54 29.56 28.83 -12.94
C GLY A 54 28.67 28.92 -11.69
N LYS A 55 28.08 30.09 -11.45
CA LYS A 55 27.11 30.27 -10.38
C LYS A 55 25.84 29.45 -10.62
N ARG A 56 25.32 29.43 -11.85
CA ARG A 56 24.15 28.63 -12.22
C ARG A 56 24.30 27.18 -11.80
N TYR A 57 25.41 26.55 -12.17
CA TYR A 57 25.65 25.15 -11.83
C TYR A 57 25.78 24.93 -10.33
N SER A 58 26.54 25.79 -9.64
CA SER A 58 26.75 25.64 -8.19
C SER A 58 25.44 25.80 -7.40
N TYR A 59 24.67 26.84 -7.72
CA TYR A 59 23.42 27.15 -7.03
C TYR A 59 22.37 26.08 -7.31
N PHE A 60 22.16 25.76 -8.58
CA PHE A 60 21.19 24.74 -8.96
C PHE A 60 21.55 23.38 -8.36
N LYS A 61 22.82 22.96 -8.46
CA LYS A 61 23.29 21.71 -7.84
C LYS A 61 22.98 21.69 -6.35
N THR A 62 23.25 22.78 -5.64
CA THR A 62 23.05 22.86 -4.19
C THR A 62 21.56 22.80 -3.84
N LYS A 63 20.73 23.67 -4.43
CA LYS A 63 19.28 23.71 -4.18
C LYS A 63 18.60 22.39 -4.55
N PHE A 64 18.85 21.86 -5.75
CA PHE A 64 18.24 20.61 -6.20
C PHE A 64 18.68 19.40 -5.37
N SER A 65 19.97 19.31 -5.01
CA SER A 65 20.45 18.22 -4.14
C SER A 65 19.82 18.26 -2.75
N ASN A 66 19.61 19.45 -2.18
CA ASN A 66 18.97 19.60 -0.88
C ASN A 66 17.50 19.22 -0.94
N HIS A 67 16.77 19.72 -1.95
CA HIS A 67 15.38 19.36 -2.18
C HIS A 67 15.16 17.84 -2.28
N VAL A 68 15.97 17.14 -3.10
CA VAL A 68 15.90 15.68 -3.22
C VAL A 68 16.12 14.99 -1.87
N LYS A 69 17.11 15.44 -1.09
CA LYS A 69 17.37 14.89 0.25
C LYS A 69 16.22 15.15 1.21
N ASP A 70 15.59 16.32 1.14
CA ASP A 70 14.44 16.66 1.99
C ASP A 70 13.22 15.81 1.66
N ILE A 71 12.96 15.55 0.37
CA ILE A 71 11.91 14.63 -0.05
C ILE A 71 12.18 13.22 0.49
N ILE A 72 13.40 12.71 0.36
CA ILE A 72 13.75 11.37 0.87
C ILE A 72 13.58 11.32 2.39
N ARG A 73 14.06 12.33 3.13
CA ARG A 73 13.86 12.42 4.59
C ARG A 73 12.39 12.46 4.96
N HIS A 74 11.58 13.21 4.22
CA HIS A 74 10.14 13.28 4.45
C HIS A 74 9.47 11.91 4.21
N GLN A 75 9.83 11.22 3.12
CA GLN A 75 9.33 9.87 2.83
C GLN A 75 9.75 8.86 3.91
N GLU A 76 11.00 8.88 4.36
CA GLU A 76 11.49 8.01 5.43
C GLU A 76 10.82 8.32 6.77
N SER A 77 10.62 9.60 7.09
CA SER A 77 9.88 10.03 8.28
C SER A 77 8.43 9.55 8.23
N PHE A 78 7.77 9.64 7.08
CA PHE A 78 6.41 9.13 6.90
C PHE A 78 6.35 7.60 7.05
N LYS A 79 7.32 6.87 6.50
CA LYS A 79 7.44 5.42 6.73
C LYS A 79 7.61 5.08 8.22
N ARG A 80 8.34 5.90 8.99
CA ARG A 80 8.44 5.72 10.45
C ARG A 80 7.11 5.96 11.16
N LYS A 81 6.26 6.86 10.65
CA LYS A 81 4.87 7.00 11.15
C LYS A 81 4.03 5.77 10.83
N PHE A 82 4.19 5.16 9.66
CA PHE A 82 3.54 3.88 9.34
C PHE A 82 4.03 2.74 10.25
N ASN A 83 5.34 2.65 10.51
CA ASN A 83 5.89 1.71 11.50
C ASN A 83 5.48 2.02 12.95
N ARG A 84 4.86 3.19 13.17
CA ARG A 84 4.26 3.62 14.43
C ARG A 84 2.75 3.65 14.23
N MET A 85 2.14 2.51 13.90
CA MET A 85 0.69 2.44 13.64
C MET A 85 -0.09 3.16 14.76
N PRO A 86 -0.85 4.23 14.46
CA PRO A 86 -1.97 4.59 15.31
C PRO A 86 -2.94 3.41 15.29
N TYR A 87 -3.55 3.10 16.42
CA TYR A 87 -4.70 2.20 16.43
C TYR A 87 -5.83 2.89 15.65
N GLU A 88 -6.11 2.42 14.44
CA GLU A 88 -7.33 2.74 13.71
C GLU A 88 -8.33 1.63 13.97
N GLU A 89 -9.55 1.97 14.39
CA GLU A 89 -10.61 0.98 14.56
C GLU A 89 -10.95 0.38 13.20
N ILE A 90 -10.94 -0.95 13.12
CA ILE A 90 -11.25 -1.70 11.89
C ILE A 90 -12.64 -1.33 11.34
N GLY A 91 -13.55 -0.84 12.18
CA GLY A 91 -14.86 -0.32 11.78
C GLY A 91 -14.79 0.85 10.78
N ASP A 92 -13.83 1.76 10.95
CA ASP A 92 -13.74 2.99 10.15
C ASP A 92 -13.22 2.74 8.73
N ILE A 93 -12.43 1.69 8.52
CA ILE A 93 -11.85 1.33 7.21
C ILE A 93 -12.53 0.12 6.54
N SER A 94 -13.58 -0.43 7.16
CA SER A 94 -14.32 -1.62 6.70
C SER A 94 -14.74 -1.55 5.21
N HIS A 95 -15.09 -0.37 4.72
CA HIS A 95 -15.53 -0.13 3.35
C HIS A 95 -14.40 -0.12 2.30
N CYS A 96 -13.14 0.00 2.72
CA CYS A 96 -11.96 0.03 1.85
C CYS A 96 -11.23 -1.33 1.78
N VAL A 97 -11.59 -2.27 2.67
CA VAL A 97 -11.04 -3.62 2.65
C VAL A 97 -11.89 -4.45 1.68
N PRO A 98 -11.29 -5.18 0.71
CA PRO A 98 -12.03 -6.15 -0.08
C PRO A 98 -12.62 -7.16 0.90
N GLN A 99 -13.93 -7.07 1.16
CA GLN A 99 -14.62 -8.05 1.97
C GLN A 99 -14.37 -9.39 1.31
N VAL A 100 -13.60 -10.25 1.98
CA VAL A 100 -13.52 -11.66 1.63
C VAL A 100 -14.91 -12.21 1.91
N SER A 101 -15.77 -12.20 0.89
CA SER A 101 -17.14 -12.74 0.84
C SER A 101 -17.35 -13.86 1.87
N PHE A 102 -18.37 -13.84 2.73
CA PHE A 102 -19.76 -14.09 2.31
C PHE A 102 -20.78 -13.95 3.46
N PHE A 103 -20.45 -13.34 4.60
CA PHE A 103 -21.37 -13.32 5.75
C PHE A 103 -21.53 -11.91 6.30
N GLU A 104 -22.76 -11.39 6.32
CA GLU A 104 -23.08 -10.29 7.24
C GLU A 104 -22.80 -10.77 8.68
N VAL A 105 -22.52 -9.84 9.61
CA VAL A 105 -22.25 -10.22 11.02
C VAL A 105 -23.37 -11.10 11.58
N ALA A 106 -24.62 -10.81 11.21
CA ALA A 106 -25.79 -11.61 11.57
C ALA A 106 -25.70 -13.05 11.05
N ASP A 107 -25.33 -13.22 9.77
CA ASP A 107 -25.18 -14.54 9.17
C ASP A 107 -24.06 -15.33 9.85
N TYR A 108 -22.93 -14.68 10.18
CA TYR A 108 -21.79 -15.34 10.84
C TYR A 108 -22.20 -15.86 12.22
N VAL A 109 -22.95 -15.05 12.97
CA VAL A 109 -23.50 -15.45 14.27
C VAL A 109 -24.46 -16.63 14.12
N ALA A 110 -25.37 -16.58 13.15
CA ALA A 110 -26.30 -17.68 12.86
C ALA A 110 -25.57 -18.97 12.47
N TYR A 111 -24.49 -18.87 11.69
CA TYR A 111 -23.65 -20.00 11.29
C TYR A 111 -22.94 -20.64 12.49
N GLN A 112 -22.39 -19.83 13.40
CA GLN A 112 -21.77 -20.32 14.64
C GLN A 112 -22.79 -21.03 15.55
N ASP A 113 -24.01 -20.51 15.63
CA ASP A 113 -25.08 -21.16 16.40
C ASP A 113 -25.48 -22.52 15.81
N SER A 114 -25.57 -22.63 14.48
CA SER A 114 -25.81 -23.92 13.81
C SER A 114 -24.67 -24.92 14.05
N LEU A 115 -23.41 -24.48 14.03
CA LEU A 115 -22.26 -25.31 14.42
C LEU A 115 -22.33 -25.77 15.87
N ALA A 116 -22.71 -24.88 16.80
CA ALA A 116 -22.84 -25.21 18.21
C ALA A 116 -23.96 -26.24 18.45
N ARG A 117 -25.10 -26.10 17.77
CA ARG A 117 -26.19 -27.08 17.79
C ARG A 117 -25.73 -28.44 17.29
N LEU A 118 -25.06 -28.49 16.14
CA LEU A 118 -24.51 -29.72 15.56
C LEU A 118 -23.51 -30.39 16.51
N ARG A 119 -22.57 -29.64 17.12
CA ARG A 119 -21.61 -30.19 18.08
C ARG A 119 -22.27 -30.90 19.26
N ARG A 120 -23.44 -30.42 19.72
CA ARG A 120 -24.18 -31.05 20.82
C ARG A 120 -24.79 -32.39 20.41
N THR A 121 -25.23 -32.55 19.17
CA THR A 121 -25.84 -33.78 18.67
C THR A 121 -24.82 -34.84 18.27
N LEU A 122 -23.58 -34.44 17.93
CA LEU A 122 -22.52 -35.35 17.53
C LEU A 122 -21.82 -36.04 18.71
N GLY A 123 -21.54 -37.34 18.53
CA GLY A 123 -20.65 -38.13 19.39
C GLY A 123 -19.17 -37.78 19.23
N ARG A 124 -18.30 -38.41 20.03
CA ARG A 124 -16.86 -38.09 20.09
C ARG A 124 -16.14 -38.24 18.74
N GLU A 125 -16.42 -39.31 18.00
CA GLU A 125 -15.77 -39.57 16.70
C GLU A 125 -16.23 -38.59 15.62
N ASP A 126 -17.52 -38.28 15.57
CA ASP A 126 -18.07 -37.37 14.57
C ASP A 126 -17.69 -35.91 14.83
N ARG A 127 -17.46 -35.52 16.08
CA ARG A 127 -16.84 -34.23 16.40
C ARG A 127 -15.43 -34.12 15.82
N LEU A 128 -14.63 -35.19 15.91
CA LEU A 128 -13.30 -35.20 15.30
C LEU A 128 -13.38 -35.07 13.78
N LYS A 129 -14.36 -35.73 13.13
CA LYS A 129 -14.62 -35.55 11.69
C LYS A 129 -15.04 -34.12 11.37
N LEU A 130 -15.88 -33.48 12.18
CA LEU A 130 -16.29 -32.08 12.02
C LEU A 130 -15.10 -31.13 12.11
N GLU A 131 -14.22 -31.28 13.10
CA GLU A 131 -13.00 -30.47 13.22
C GLU A 131 -12.08 -30.63 11.99
N LYS A 132 -11.96 -31.86 11.47
CA LYS A 132 -11.23 -32.12 10.21
C LYS A 132 -11.87 -31.41 9.02
N VAL A 133 -13.20 -31.37 8.93
CA VAL A 133 -13.91 -30.62 7.88
C VAL A 133 -13.61 -29.13 7.96
N ILE A 134 -13.71 -28.53 9.16
CA ILE A 134 -13.46 -27.10 9.40
C ILE A 134 -12.04 -26.71 9.00
N ARG A 135 -11.06 -27.58 9.26
CA ARG A 135 -9.65 -27.40 8.89
C ARG A 135 -9.34 -27.68 7.41
N GLY A 136 -10.32 -28.13 6.63
CA GLY A 136 -10.12 -28.51 5.23
C GLY A 136 -9.41 -29.84 5.03
N GLU A 137 -9.26 -30.66 6.07
CA GLU A 137 -8.54 -31.93 6.03
C GLU A 137 -9.34 -33.03 5.30
N ARG A 138 -8.64 -34.08 4.86
CA ARG A 138 -9.22 -35.26 4.19
C ARG A 138 -9.39 -36.41 5.18
N PHE A 139 -10.46 -37.19 5.03
CA PHE A 139 -10.70 -38.43 5.77
C PHE A 139 -11.68 -39.33 5.01
N GLU A 140 -11.67 -40.62 5.32
CA GLU A 140 -12.56 -41.61 4.71
C GLU A 140 -14.02 -41.36 5.09
N GLY A 141 -14.94 -41.49 4.13
CA GLY A 141 -16.36 -41.21 4.36
C GLY A 141 -16.72 -39.73 4.48
N LYS A 142 -15.80 -38.79 4.13
CA LYS A 142 -16.06 -37.33 4.19
C LYS A 142 -17.32 -36.93 3.43
N LYS A 143 -17.57 -37.49 2.24
CA LYS A 143 -18.75 -37.16 1.43
C LYS A 143 -20.05 -37.54 2.15
N ASP A 144 -20.09 -38.71 2.78
CA ASP A 144 -21.28 -39.19 3.48
C ASP A 144 -21.47 -38.46 4.82
N PHE A 145 -20.37 -38.11 5.49
CA PHE A 145 -20.39 -37.23 6.65
C PHE A 145 -20.89 -35.81 6.31
N LEU A 146 -20.47 -35.25 5.17
CA LEU A 146 -20.98 -33.95 4.73
C LEU A 146 -22.50 -33.99 4.47
N LYS A 147 -22.99 -35.05 3.83
CA LYS A 147 -24.45 -35.26 3.64
C LYS A 147 -25.21 -35.40 4.96
N SER A 148 -24.61 -36.00 5.99
CA SER A 148 -25.30 -36.18 7.28
C SER A 148 -25.44 -34.88 8.08
N ILE A 149 -24.50 -33.94 7.92
CA ILE A 149 -24.53 -32.63 8.59
C ILE A 149 -25.17 -31.52 7.75
N GLU A 150 -25.34 -31.74 6.44
CA GLU A 150 -25.93 -30.82 5.47
C GLU A 150 -27.29 -30.20 5.91
N PRO A 151 -28.22 -30.92 6.56
CA PRO A 151 -29.50 -30.33 7.01
C PRO A 151 -29.35 -29.17 7.99
N TYR A 152 -28.27 -29.14 8.79
CA TYR A 152 -28.01 -28.09 9.78
C TYR A 152 -27.57 -26.76 9.16
N PHE A 153 -27.24 -26.75 7.87
CA PHE A 153 -26.75 -25.57 7.15
C PHE A 153 -27.60 -25.24 5.91
N SER A 154 -28.85 -25.71 5.88
CA SER A 154 -29.79 -25.43 4.78
C SER A 154 -30.02 -23.93 4.57
N ASP A 155 -30.04 -23.15 5.65
CA ASP A 155 -30.24 -21.70 5.63
C ASP A 155 -29.07 -20.90 5.02
N PHE A 156 -27.90 -21.52 4.82
CA PHE A 156 -26.69 -20.85 4.33
C PHE A 156 -26.31 -21.27 2.90
N ARG A 157 -27.20 -21.96 2.20
CA ARG A 157 -26.98 -22.28 0.79
C ARG A 157 -27.19 -21.01 -0.04
N PRO A 158 -26.27 -20.69 -0.98
CA PRO A 158 -26.44 -19.58 -1.90
C PRO A 158 -27.63 -19.79 -2.84
#